data_AF-A0AB38AWF4-F1
#
_entry.id   AF-A0AB38AWF4-F1
#
_cell.length_a   1.000
_cell.length_b   1.000
_cell.length_c   1.000
_cell.angle_alpha   90.00
_cell.angle_beta   90.00
_cell.angle_gamma   90.00
#
_symmetry.space_group_name_H-M   'P 1'
#
loop_
_entity.id
_entity.type
_entity.pdbx_description
1 polymer ?
#
loop_
_entity_poly.entity_id
_entity_poly.type
_entity_poly.pdbx_seq_one_letter_code
_entity_poly.pdbx_strand_id
1 'polypeptide(L)'
;MVDWLSSVVAVVSVAIAVYAAYWARRSARGTFAHTAYELVRALHTDLTTGATAQARDVLEHFRSGTRYHGPGRDGLPQAAGTQEVLEAYFALLWCFERILIGRRSLTKQQAWNDTGPAVKFLDDLLTWHLQRWSERWQSVRAALKAPDRVPDLRDHDSLGSFCDLVEEVAGPNEHTALLRALIHQESEQGVGVT
;
A
#
# COMPACT_ATOMS: atom_id res chain seq x y z
N MET A 1 -48.36 19.67 -42.31
CA MET A 1 -47.29 20.66 -42.04
C MET A 1 -46.86 20.64 -40.57
N VAL A 2 -47.73 20.29 -39.62
CA VAL A 2 -47.39 20.23 -38.18
C VAL A 2 -46.47 19.03 -37.83
N ASP A 3 -46.59 17.89 -38.53
CA ASP A 3 -45.85 16.66 -38.20
C ASP A 3 -44.35 16.68 -38.59
N TRP A 4 -43.97 17.53 -39.55
CA TRP A 4 -42.57 17.68 -39.95
C TRP A 4 -41.79 18.52 -38.93
N LEU A 5 -42.43 19.57 -38.40
CA LEU A 5 -41.85 20.44 -37.37
C LEU A 5 -41.65 19.69 -36.06
N SER A 6 -42.62 18.87 -35.63
CA SER A 6 -42.47 18.06 -34.43
C SER A 6 -41.33 17.05 -34.56
N SER A 7 -41.16 16.44 -35.73
CA SER A 7 -40.06 15.52 -36.02
C SER A 7 -38.69 16.22 -35.97
N VAL A 8 -38.57 17.42 -36.55
CA VAL A 8 -37.33 18.21 -36.48
C VAL A 8 -37.00 18.59 -35.04
N VAL A 9 -38.00 19.08 -34.29
CA VAL A 9 -37.82 19.46 -32.87
C VAL A 9 -37.39 18.24 -32.05
N ALA A 10 -37.97 17.06 -32.27
CA ALA A 10 -37.58 15.84 -31.60
C ALA A 10 -36.12 15.46 -31.90
N VAL A 11 -35.71 15.47 -33.18
CA VAL A 11 -34.32 15.14 -33.57
C VAL A 11 -33.32 16.12 -32.97
N VAL A 12 -33.59 17.42 -33.03
CA VAL A 12 -32.74 18.46 -32.43
C VAL A 12 -32.64 18.27 -30.92
N SER A 13 -33.76 17.99 -30.25
CA SER A 13 -33.79 17.76 -28.80
C SER A 13 -32.97 16.53 -28.40
N VAL A 14 -33.07 15.44 -29.15
CA VAL A 14 -32.26 14.23 -28.95
C VAL A 14 -30.78 14.53 -29.16
N ALA A 15 -30.42 15.26 -30.22
CA ALA A 15 -29.03 15.63 -30.48
C ALA A 15 -28.45 16.48 -29.35
N ILE A 16 -29.20 17.46 -28.84
CA ILE A 16 -28.81 18.29 -27.69
C ILE A 16 -28.66 17.44 -26.44
N ALA A 17 -29.60 16.52 -26.16
CA ALA A 17 -29.54 15.65 -24.99
C ALA A 17 -28.32 14.71 -25.03
N VAL A 18 -28.02 14.11 -26.17
CA VAL A 18 -26.82 13.26 -26.36
C VAL A 18 -25.55 14.08 -26.18
N TYR A 19 -25.50 15.28 -26.75
CA TYR A 19 -24.34 16.17 -26.61
C TYR A 19 -24.12 16.61 -25.15
N ALA A 20 -25.20 16.98 -24.45
CA ALA A 20 -25.15 17.33 -23.04
C ALA A 20 -24.71 16.15 -22.18
N ALA A 21 -25.25 14.94 -22.43
CA ALA A 21 -24.84 13.72 -21.74
C ALA A 21 -23.37 13.37 -21.98
N TYR A 22 -22.89 13.56 -23.22
CA TYR A 22 -21.48 13.37 -23.56
C TYR A 22 -20.57 14.32 -22.76
N TRP A 23 -20.88 15.61 -22.71
CA TRP A 23 -20.09 16.59 -21.96
C TRP A 23 -20.18 16.39 -20.45
N ALA A 24 -21.35 16.07 -19.92
CA ALA A 24 -21.52 15.74 -18.50
C ALA A 24 -20.65 14.52 -18.13
N ARG A 25 -20.67 13.47 -18.96
CA ARG A 25 -19.81 12.29 -18.77
C ARG A 25 -18.33 12.64 -18.85
N ARG A 26 -17.92 13.49 -19.80
CA ARG A 26 -16.52 13.92 -19.97
C ARG A 26 -16.04 14.77 -18.80
N SER A 27 -16.87 15.69 -18.32
CA SER A 27 -16.60 16.54 -17.15
C SER A 27 -16.47 15.69 -15.88
N ALA A 28 -17.42 14.78 -15.64
CA ALA A 28 -17.39 13.88 -14.49
C ALA A 28 -16.10 13.06 -14.45
N ARG A 29 -15.66 12.51 -15.61
CA ARG A 29 -14.37 11.80 -15.71
C ARG A 29 -13.17 12.67 -15.35
N GLY A 30 -13.17 13.95 -15.73
CA GLY A 30 -12.12 14.90 -15.35
C GLY A 30 -12.05 15.10 -13.82
N THR A 31 -13.20 15.26 -13.16
CA THR A 31 -13.27 15.38 -11.69
C THR A 31 -12.74 14.10 -11.02
N PHE A 32 -13.16 12.93 -11.48
CA PHE A 32 -12.67 11.66 -10.92
C PHE A 32 -11.17 11.47 -11.10
N ALA A 33 -10.62 11.83 -12.26
CA ALA A 33 -9.18 11.79 -12.49
C ALA A 33 -8.43 12.70 -11.50
N HIS A 34 -8.95 13.91 -11.24
CA HIS A 34 -8.37 14.82 -10.25
C HIS A 34 -8.37 14.21 -8.85
N THR A 35 -9.52 13.71 -8.37
CA THR A 35 -9.64 13.05 -7.07
C THR A 35 -8.75 11.82 -6.96
N ALA A 36 -8.57 11.07 -8.06
CA ALA A 36 -7.65 9.95 -8.10
C ALA A 36 -6.20 10.40 -7.88
N TYR A 37 -5.75 11.46 -8.55
CA TYR A 37 -4.42 12.02 -8.31
C TYR A 37 -4.24 12.59 -6.91
N GLU A 38 -5.28 13.19 -6.31
CA GLU A 38 -5.24 13.64 -4.92
C GLU A 38 -5.07 12.47 -3.96
N LEU A 39 -5.83 11.38 -4.15
CA LEU A 39 -5.68 10.16 -3.36
C LEU A 39 -4.27 9.57 -3.51
N VAL A 40 -3.74 9.50 -4.73
CA VAL A 40 -2.37 9.02 -4.98
C VAL A 40 -1.34 9.87 -4.25
N ARG A 41 -1.46 11.19 -4.29
CA ARG A 41 -0.56 12.09 -3.54
C ARG A 41 -0.69 11.89 -2.04
N ALA A 42 -1.91 11.70 -1.53
CA ALA A 42 -2.15 11.44 -0.11
C ALA A 42 -1.49 10.11 0.32
N LEU A 43 -1.66 9.03 -0.45
CA LEU A 43 -1.03 7.73 -0.20
C LEU A 43 0.50 7.81 -0.22
N HIS A 44 1.07 8.49 -1.20
CA HIS A 44 2.52 8.68 -1.27
C HIS A 44 3.04 9.56 -0.12
N THR A 45 2.28 10.59 0.27
CA THR A 45 2.63 11.46 1.40
C THR A 45 2.59 10.68 2.71
N ASP A 46 1.60 9.81 2.90
CA ASP A 46 1.49 8.92 4.07
C ASP A 46 2.71 8.00 4.19
N LEU A 47 3.26 7.51 3.07
CA LEU A 47 4.47 6.70 3.05
C LEU A 47 5.74 7.49 3.36
N THR A 48 5.79 8.75 2.93
CA THR A 48 7.04 9.54 2.88
C THR A 48 7.20 10.54 4.01
N THR A 49 6.15 10.81 4.78
CA THR A 49 6.13 11.85 5.82
C THR A 49 5.62 11.32 7.16
N GLY A 50 5.66 12.17 8.19
CA GLY A 50 5.06 11.91 9.50
C GLY A 50 5.55 10.62 10.18
N ALA A 51 4.61 9.88 10.78
CA ALA A 51 4.90 8.68 11.57
C ALA A 51 5.53 7.57 10.73
N THR A 52 5.14 7.40 9.46
CA THR A 52 5.71 6.38 8.59
C THR A 52 7.16 6.70 8.23
N ALA A 53 7.48 7.98 8.01
CA ALA A 53 8.87 8.40 7.80
C ALA A 53 9.75 8.07 8.99
N GLN A 54 9.27 8.41 10.20
CA GLN A 54 9.94 8.07 11.45
C GLN A 54 10.07 6.55 11.66
N ALA A 55 9.03 5.79 11.33
CA ALA A 55 9.05 4.32 11.43
C ALA A 55 10.13 3.71 10.54
N ARG A 56 10.27 4.19 9.29
CA ARG A 56 11.37 3.76 8.39
C ARG A 56 12.73 4.05 9.01
N ASP A 57 12.92 5.23 9.59
CA ASP A 57 14.18 5.59 10.24
C ASP A 57 14.47 4.68 11.44
N VAL A 58 13.49 4.45 12.33
CA VAL A 58 13.63 3.53 13.48
C VAL A 58 14.06 2.13 13.00
N LEU A 59 13.38 1.61 11.98
CA LEU A 59 13.67 0.29 11.42
C LEU A 59 15.04 0.22 10.74
N GLU A 60 15.51 1.31 10.09
CA GLU A 60 16.87 1.37 9.55
C GLU A 60 17.94 1.36 10.65
N HIS A 61 17.75 2.14 11.71
CA HIS A 61 18.67 2.14 12.86
C HIS A 61 18.66 0.81 13.61
N PHE A 62 17.50 0.15 13.65
CA PHE A 62 17.36 -1.19 14.20
C PHE A 62 18.12 -2.21 13.37
N ARG A 63 17.87 -2.26 12.06
CA ARG A 63 18.52 -3.20 11.14
C ARG A 63 20.04 -3.01 11.06
N SER A 64 20.51 -1.76 11.11
CA SER A 64 21.95 -1.45 11.06
C SER A 64 22.68 -1.65 12.39
N GLY A 65 21.95 -1.92 13.48
CA GLY A 65 22.53 -2.13 14.81
C GLY A 65 23.04 -0.86 15.49
N THR A 66 22.80 0.32 14.93
CA THR A 66 23.40 1.58 15.42
C THR A 66 22.75 2.10 16.70
N ARG A 67 21.49 1.75 16.98
CA ARG A 67 20.73 2.30 18.12
C ARG A 67 20.17 1.25 19.09
N TYR A 68 19.94 0.02 18.63
CA TYR A 68 19.11 -0.95 19.36
C TYR A 68 19.80 -2.32 19.62
N HIS A 69 21.12 -2.40 19.48
CA HIS A 69 21.89 -3.64 19.70
C HIS A 69 22.82 -3.59 20.93
N GLY A 70 22.88 -2.45 21.63
CA GLY A 70 23.67 -2.31 22.87
C GLY A 70 22.87 -2.68 24.12
N PRO A 71 23.51 -3.18 25.19
CA PRO A 71 22.85 -3.34 26.49
C PRO A 71 22.36 -1.97 26.98
N GLY A 72 21.18 -1.94 27.63
CA GLY A 72 20.68 -0.72 28.26
C GLY A 72 21.67 -0.18 29.30
N ARG A 73 21.48 1.06 29.76
CA ARG A 73 22.34 1.73 30.76
C ARG A 73 22.57 0.90 32.04
N ASP A 74 21.69 -0.08 32.27
CA ASP A 74 21.64 -0.92 33.47
C ASP A 74 21.98 -2.41 33.19
N GLY A 75 22.47 -2.74 31.99
CA GLY A 75 22.82 -4.12 31.60
C GLY A 75 21.62 -5.05 31.32
N LEU A 76 20.39 -4.54 31.43
CA LEU A 76 19.16 -5.25 31.08
C LEU A 76 18.82 -5.10 29.58
N PRO A 77 18.13 -6.08 28.96
CA PRO A 77 17.59 -5.95 27.62
C PRO A 77 16.70 -4.71 27.52
N GLN A 78 16.88 -3.90 26.49
CA GLN A 78 16.18 -2.63 26.34
C GLN A 78 14.72 -2.85 25.93
N ALA A 79 13.86 -3.27 26.85
CA ALA A 79 12.43 -3.52 26.60
C ALA A 79 11.73 -2.32 25.94
N ALA A 80 12.12 -1.09 26.33
CA ALA A 80 11.64 0.15 25.70
C ALA A 80 12.06 0.30 24.23
N GLY A 81 13.23 -0.22 23.84
CA GLY A 81 13.69 -0.22 22.46
C GLY A 81 12.95 -1.23 21.60
N THR A 82 12.64 -2.41 22.14
CA THR A 82 11.85 -3.42 21.43
C THR A 82 10.45 -2.92 21.13
N GLN A 83 9.79 -2.24 22.08
CA GLN A 83 8.45 -1.69 21.86
C GLN A 83 8.46 -0.60 20.75
N GLU A 84 9.38 0.36 20.79
CA GLU A 84 9.51 1.40 19.75
C GLU A 84 9.70 0.78 18.36
N VAL A 85 10.50 -0.28 18.25
CA VAL A 85 10.73 -0.98 16.98
C VAL A 85 9.49 -1.74 16.52
N LEU A 86 8.74 -2.38 17.42
CA LEU A 86 7.48 -3.05 17.06
C LEU A 86 6.42 -2.07 16.58
N GLU A 87 6.28 -0.93 17.26
CA GLU A 87 5.38 0.15 16.86
C GLU A 87 5.74 0.65 15.46
N ALA A 88 7.03 0.89 15.20
CA ALA A 88 7.53 1.27 13.87
C ALA A 88 7.29 0.18 12.82
N TYR A 89 7.51 -1.09 13.18
CA TYR A 89 7.32 -2.25 12.30
C TYR A 89 5.88 -2.34 11.79
N PHE A 90 4.91 -2.35 12.71
CA PHE A 90 3.50 -2.42 12.33
C PHE A 90 2.99 -1.12 11.71
N ALA A 91 3.46 0.05 12.14
CA ALA A 91 3.09 1.31 11.50
C ALA A 91 3.45 1.31 10.00
N LEU A 92 4.64 0.82 9.65
CA LEU A 92 5.06 0.75 8.26
C LEU A 92 4.30 -0.33 7.47
N LEU A 93 4.07 -1.52 8.05
CA LEU A 93 3.27 -2.56 7.40
C LEU A 93 1.83 -2.12 7.14
N TRP A 94 1.17 -1.49 8.12
CA TRP A 94 -0.18 -0.97 7.95
C TRP A 94 -0.25 0.18 6.94
N CYS A 95 0.82 1.00 6.83
CA CYS A 95 0.89 1.99 5.76
C CYS A 95 0.87 1.30 4.38
N PHE A 96 1.66 0.23 4.18
CA PHE A 96 1.62 -0.54 2.94
C PHE A 96 0.25 -1.20 2.68
N GLU A 97 -0.41 -1.71 3.72
CA GLU A 97 -1.77 -2.24 3.59
C GLU A 97 -2.78 -1.17 3.15
N ARG A 98 -2.73 0.04 3.74
CA ARG A 98 -3.55 1.18 3.29
C ARG A 98 -3.30 1.53 1.83
N ILE A 99 -2.04 1.52 1.40
CA ILE A 99 -1.65 1.77 0.01
C ILE A 99 -2.20 0.69 -0.92
N LEU A 100 -2.12 -0.59 -0.54
CA LEU A 100 -2.71 -1.70 -1.30
C LEU A 100 -4.21 -1.51 -1.48
N ILE A 101 -4.94 -1.21 -0.40
CA ILE A 101 -6.38 -0.99 -0.44
C ILE A 101 -6.72 0.22 -1.33
N GLY A 102 -5.98 1.32 -1.18
CA GLY A 102 -6.13 2.54 -1.98
C GLY A 102 -5.90 2.28 -3.47
N ARG A 103 -4.83 1.56 -3.81
CA ARG A 103 -4.52 1.14 -5.19
C ARG A 103 -5.62 0.26 -5.77
N ARG A 104 -6.03 -0.80 -5.06
CA ARG A 104 -7.12 -1.69 -5.49
C ARG A 104 -8.43 -0.94 -5.70
N SER A 105 -8.73 0.06 -4.86
CA SER A 105 -9.90 0.94 -5.03
C SER A 105 -9.83 1.75 -6.34
N LEU A 106 -8.67 2.34 -6.65
CA LEU A 106 -8.46 3.06 -7.90
C LEU A 106 -8.57 2.12 -9.11
N THR A 107 -7.95 0.95 -9.07
CA THR A 107 -7.99 -0.04 -10.17
C THR A 107 -9.42 -0.50 -10.47
N LYS A 108 -10.24 -0.77 -9.45
CA LYS A 108 -11.66 -1.15 -9.61
C LYS A 108 -12.50 -0.08 -10.33
N GLN A 109 -12.07 1.19 -10.26
CA GLN A 109 -12.77 2.32 -10.87
C GLN A 109 -12.30 2.64 -12.29
N GLN A 110 -11.26 1.99 -12.80
CA GLN A 110 -10.59 2.36 -14.05
C GLN A 110 -11.52 2.36 -15.27
N ALA A 111 -12.38 1.34 -15.41
CA ALA A 111 -13.27 1.22 -16.56
C ALA A 111 -14.29 2.38 -16.68
N TRP A 112 -14.70 2.94 -15.54
CA TRP A 112 -15.77 3.94 -15.47
C TRP A 112 -15.22 5.35 -15.34
N ASN A 113 -14.17 5.52 -14.53
CA ASN A 113 -13.66 6.79 -14.04
C ASN A 113 -12.28 7.18 -14.59
N ASP A 114 -11.69 6.36 -15.48
CA ASP A 114 -10.41 6.64 -16.14
C ASP A 114 -9.25 6.90 -15.16
N THR A 115 -9.21 6.14 -14.06
CA THR A 115 -8.20 6.24 -12.99
C THR A 115 -6.85 5.60 -13.35
N GLY A 116 -6.76 4.96 -14.52
CA GLY A 116 -5.56 4.21 -14.96
C GLY A 116 -4.27 5.03 -14.93
N PRO A 117 -4.24 6.28 -15.45
CA PRO A 117 -3.07 7.15 -15.36
C PRO A 117 -2.64 7.47 -13.93
N ALA A 118 -3.59 7.61 -12.99
CA ALA A 118 -3.29 7.84 -11.59
C ALA A 118 -2.71 6.58 -10.92
N VAL A 119 -3.25 5.38 -11.23
CA VAL A 119 -2.69 4.10 -10.75
C VAL A 119 -1.24 3.95 -11.23
N LYS A 120 -0.98 4.17 -12.52
CA LYS A 120 0.38 4.11 -13.05
C LYS A 120 1.31 5.10 -12.35
N PHE A 121 0.85 6.33 -12.12
CA PHE A 121 1.63 7.34 -11.41
C PHE A 121 1.94 6.93 -9.96
N LEU A 122 1.00 6.28 -9.27
CA LEU A 122 1.24 5.71 -7.95
C LEU A 122 2.29 4.60 -8.00
N ASP A 123 2.16 3.67 -8.95
CA ASP A 123 3.09 2.55 -9.11
C ASP A 123 4.53 3.03 -9.36
N ASP A 124 4.70 4.05 -10.21
CA ASP A 124 5.99 4.69 -10.46
C ASP A 124 6.62 5.28 -9.18
N LEU A 125 5.81 5.92 -8.32
CA LEU A 125 6.26 6.48 -7.05
C LEU A 125 6.62 5.40 -6.01
N LEU A 126 5.90 4.28 -6.01
CA LEU A 126 6.07 3.22 -5.02
C LEU A 126 7.19 2.25 -5.33
N THR A 127 7.51 2.03 -6.61
CA THR A 127 8.40 0.95 -7.07
C THR A 127 9.70 0.88 -6.27
N TRP A 128 10.40 2.00 -6.12
CA TRP A 128 11.67 2.03 -5.37
C TRP A 128 11.49 1.70 -3.89
N HIS A 129 10.44 2.21 -3.25
CA HIS A 129 10.17 1.95 -1.83
C HIS A 129 9.86 0.46 -1.60
N LEU A 130 9.05 -0.14 -2.47
CA LEU A 130 8.64 -1.53 -2.37
C LEU A 130 9.81 -2.50 -2.58
N GLN A 131 10.63 -2.26 -3.61
CA GLN A 131 11.85 -3.04 -3.83
C GLN A 131 12.78 -2.96 -2.62
N ARG A 132 13.08 -1.75 -2.17
CA ARG A 132 13.98 -1.52 -1.04
C ARG A 132 13.50 -2.18 0.26
N TRP A 133 12.20 -2.19 0.52
CA TRP A 133 11.66 -2.84 1.72
C TRP A 133 11.53 -4.36 1.57
N SER A 134 11.28 -4.87 0.35
CA SER A 134 11.25 -6.32 0.10
C SER A 134 12.58 -6.99 0.47
N GLU A 135 13.70 -6.33 0.18
CA GLU A 135 15.05 -6.79 0.54
C GLU A 135 15.32 -6.80 2.06
N ARG A 136 14.57 -5.99 2.83
CA ARG A 136 14.90 -5.70 4.24
C ARG A 136 14.05 -6.47 5.22
N TRP A 137 12.81 -6.78 4.87
CA TRP A 137 11.87 -7.36 5.82
C TRP A 137 12.37 -8.63 6.47
N GLN A 138 13.01 -9.52 5.72
CA GLN A 138 13.56 -10.76 6.28
C GLN A 138 14.56 -10.47 7.41
N SER A 139 15.48 -9.52 7.22
CA SER A 139 16.49 -9.18 8.23
C SER A 139 15.88 -8.53 9.48
N VAL A 140 14.92 -7.61 9.28
CA VAL A 140 14.20 -6.93 10.38
C VAL A 140 13.39 -7.95 11.18
N ARG A 141 12.65 -8.82 10.48
CA ARG A 141 11.81 -9.85 11.06
C ARG A 141 12.61 -10.88 11.85
N ALA A 142 13.74 -11.35 11.29
CA ALA A 142 14.63 -12.27 11.98
C ALA A 142 15.18 -11.66 13.28
N ALA A 143 15.57 -10.38 13.25
CA ALA A 143 16.05 -9.67 14.43
C ALA A 143 14.96 -9.39 15.47
N LEU A 144 13.69 -9.25 15.08
CA LEU A 144 12.56 -9.13 16.01
C LEU A 144 12.17 -10.48 16.64
N LYS A 145 12.26 -11.56 15.86
CA LYS A 145 11.96 -12.94 16.29
C LYS A 145 13.09 -13.61 17.07
N ALA A 146 14.16 -12.90 17.39
CA ALA A 146 15.22 -13.44 18.22
C ALA A 146 14.65 -13.95 19.57
N PRO A 147 15.20 -15.05 20.15
CA PRO A 147 14.63 -15.70 21.34
C PRO A 147 14.47 -14.77 22.55
N ASP A 148 15.31 -13.74 22.64
CA ASP A 148 15.32 -12.73 23.70
C ASP A 148 14.37 -11.55 23.45
N ARG A 149 13.57 -11.60 22.38
CA ARG A 149 12.68 -10.51 21.94
C ARG A 149 11.24 -10.99 21.77
N VAL A 150 10.79 -11.21 20.53
CA VAL A 150 9.38 -11.49 20.22
C VAL A 150 9.28 -12.75 19.36
N PRO A 151 9.48 -13.94 19.93
CA PRO A 151 9.44 -15.19 19.18
C PRO A 151 8.07 -15.46 18.53
N ASP A 152 6.95 -15.12 19.20
CA ASP A 152 5.58 -15.21 18.65
C ASP A 152 5.14 -13.92 17.94
N LEU A 153 5.96 -13.39 17.02
CA LEU A 153 5.59 -12.22 16.22
C LEU A 153 4.46 -12.57 15.23
N ARG A 154 3.26 -12.01 15.46
CA ARG A 154 2.06 -12.22 14.64
C ARG A 154 1.93 -11.16 13.54
N ASP A 155 2.70 -11.32 12.47
CA ASP A 155 2.77 -10.37 11.36
C ASP A 155 2.33 -10.93 10.01
N HIS A 156 1.89 -12.20 9.97
CA HIS A 156 1.56 -12.95 8.74
C HIS A 156 0.63 -12.18 7.79
N ASP A 157 -0.49 -11.64 8.27
CA ASP A 157 -1.49 -10.94 7.43
C ASP A 157 -0.95 -9.63 6.86
N SER A 158 -0.29 -8.83 7.69
CA SER A 158 0.26 -7.54 7.27
C SER A 158 1.46 -7.71 6.34
N LEU A 159 2.31 -8.72 6.57
CA LEU A 159 3.43 -9.06 5.69
C LEU A 159 2.93 -9.67 4.37
N GLY A 160 1.84 -10.46 4.42
CA GLY A 160 1.14 -10.94 3.23
C GLY A 160 0.59 -9.80 2.37
N SER A 161 -0.04 -8.81 2.99
CA SER A 161 -0.52 -7.59 2.32
C SER A 161 0.62 -6.79 1.68
N PHE A 162 1.78 -6.71 2.34
CA PHE A 162 2.97 -6.12 1.73
C PHE A 162 3.41 -6.90 0.48
N CYS A 163 3.45 -8.23 0.54
CA CYS A 163 3.84 -9.05 -0.61
C CYS A 163 2.87 -8.89 -1.79
N ASP A 164 1.57 -8.85 -1.51
CA ASP A 164 0.54 -8.55 -2.52
C ASP A 164 0.80 -7.20 -3.22
N LEU A 165 1.14 -6.17 -2.44
CA LEU A 165 1.42 -4.84 -2.99
C LEU A 165 2.66 -4.85 -3.89
N VAL A 166 3.74 -5.52 -3.48
CA VAL A 166 4.95 -5.63 -4.31
C VAL A 166 4.64 -6.35 -5.61
N GLU A 167 3.94 -7.48 -5.57
CA GLU A 167 3.60 -8.26 -6.76
C GLU A 167 2.68 -7.49 -7.71
N GLU A 168 1.74 -6.72 -7.17
CA GLU A 168 0.83 -5.89 -7.94
C GLU A 168 1.48 -4.68 -8.62
N VAL A 169 2.57 -4.14 -8.06
CA VAL A 169 3.25 -2.93 -8.53
C VAL A 169 4.50 -3.25 -9.34
N ALA A 170 5.35 -4.13 -8.83
CA ALA A 170 6.67 -4.44 -9.39
C ALA A 170 6.75 -5.84 -10.04
N GLY A 171 5.70 -6.66 -9.91
CA GLY A 171 5.68 -8.04 -10.40
C GLY A 171 6.33 -9.03 -9.43
N PRO A 172 6.48 -10.31 -9.84
CA PRO A 172 7.07 -11.36 -9.02
C PRO A 172 8.47 -10.97 -8.53
N ASN A 173 8.71 -11.14 -7.22
CA ASN A 173 9.95 -10.76 -6.56
C ASN A 173 10.45 -11.93 -5.69
N GLU A 174 11.75 -12.25 -5.79
CA GLU A 174 12.35 -13.36 -5.05
C GLU A 174 12.25 -13.16 -3.53
N HIS A 175 12.44 -11.93 -3.04
CA HIS A 175 12.35 -11.63 -1.61
C HIS A 175 10.92 -11.80 -1.10
N THR A 176 9.89 -11.43 -1.87
CA THR A 176 8.50 -11.66 -1.43
C THR A 176 8.13 -13.13 -1.49
N ALA A 177 8.63 -13.89 -2.47
CA ALA A 177 8.46 -15.34 -2.51
C ALA A 177 9.08 -16.01 -1.27
N LEU A 178 10.28 -15.59 -0.86
CA LEU A 178 10.93 -16.06 0.37
C LEU A 178 10.12 -15.68 1.62
N LEU A 179 9.63 -14.44 1.71
CA LEU A 179 8.78 -14.01 2.82
C LEU A 179 7.50 -14.86 2.92
N ARG A 180 6.83 -15.11 1.79
CA ARG A 180 5.63 -15.96 1.74
C ARG A 180 5.93 -17.39 2.18
N ALA A 181 7.06 -17.96 1.75
CA ALA A 181 7.47 -19.30 2.16
C ALA A 181 7.70 -19.39 3.69
N LEU A 182 8.34 -18.37 4.28
CA LEU A 182 8.55 -18.28 5.73
C LEU A 182 7.23 -18.18 6.49
N ILE A 183 6.32 -17.30 6.06
CA ILE A 183 4.97 -17.16 6.62
C ILE A 183 4.22 -18.51 6.59
N HIS A 184 4.29 -19.22 5.47
CA HIS A 184 3.59 -20.50 5.30
C HIS A 184 4.16 -21.58 6.22
N GLN A 185 5.48 -21.72 6.28
CA GLN A 185 6.15 -22.70 7.14
C GLN A 185 5.80 -22.49 8.62
N GLU A 186 5.75 -21.25 9.07
CA GLU A 186 5.41 -20.92 10.46
C GLU A 186 3.93 -21.15 10.77
N SER A 187 3.05 -20.89 9.80
CA SER A 187 1.62 -21.17 9.95
C SER A 187 1.37 -22.67 10.13
N GLU A 188 2.08 -23.52 9.38
CA GLU A 188 2.00 -24.98 9.53
C GLU A 188 2.54 -25.46 10.88
N GLN A 189 3.62 -24.85 11.37
CA GLN A 189 4.21 -25.18 12.67
C GLN A 189 3.32 -24.75 13.84
N GLY A 190 2.61 -23.62 13.73
CA GLY A 190 1.69 -23.13 14.76
C GLY A 190 0.42 -23.96 14.90
N VAL A 191 -0.03 -24.63 13.83
CA VAL A 191 -1.22 -25.51 13.83
C VAL A 191 -0.95 -26.87 14.48
N GLY A 192 0.31 -27.28 14.61
CA GLY A 192 0.71 -28.56 15.20
C GLY A 192 0.84 -28.58 16.73
N VAL A 193 0.61 -27.46 17.42
CA VAL A 193 0.87 -27.30 18.87
C VAL A 193 -0.41 -27.12 19.70
N THR A 194 -1.60 -27.17 19.08
CA THR A 194 -2.90 -27.12 19.78
C THR A 194 -3.42 -28.49 20.17
#